data_AF-A0A1G6WVW8-F1
#
_entry.id   AF-A0A1G6WVW8-F1
#
_cell.length_a   1.000
_cell.length_b   1.000
_cell.length_c   1.000
_cell.angle_alpha   90.00
_cell.angle_beta   90.00
_cell.angle_gamma   90.00
#
_symmetry.space_group_name_H-M   'P 1'
#
loop_
_entity.id
_entity.type
_entity.pdbx_description
1 polymer ?
#
loop_
_entity_poly.entity_id
_entity_poly.type
_entity_poly.pdbx_seq_one_letter_code
_entity_poly.pdbx_strand_id
1 'polypeptide(L)'
;MLLRALLALGLVVTLTGCGDDSSGSGIAHDDGAVVREAPTDVTTPEGPRSLEEDFLVVEGVWWLGTDYPRVTSPSGNRLLWSGGRSGLWISVPGLYGLWPVRLDVRRTEPRVPRWCEDVVEAPYEHHGDELRMGSFETTSDPLPLAAGSYRVRLCATGLDAAATEEEFDGEEYHVYSSRHLIQVWPAPAAPERVLREGSRWARDSRISSTSSR
;
A
#
# COMPACT_ATOMS: atom_id res chain seq x y z
N MET A 1 34.43 -12.38 -11.48
CA MET A 1 35.13 -11.12 -11.79
C MET A 1 34.73 -10.11 -10.72
N LEU A 2 35.71 -9.64 -9.94
CA LEU A 2 35.52 -8.60 -8.92
C LEU A 2 35.22 -7.25 -9.60
N LEU A 3 34.26 -6.49 -9.07
CA LEU A 3 34.47 -5.06 -8.88
C LEU A 3 33.61 -4.51 -7.73
N ARG A 4 34.31 -3.92 -6.76
CA ARG A 4 33.77 -3.13 -5.64
C ARG A 4 33.44 -1.71 -6.11
N ALA A 5 32.43 -1.07 -5.53
CA ALA A 5 32.46 0.36 -5.26
C ALA A 5 31.51 0.71 -4.10
N LEU A 6 32.12 1.19 -3.01
CA LEU A 6 31.52 1.83 -1.84
C LEU A 6 31.07 3.25 -2.18
N LEU A 7 29.98 3.71 -1.56
CA LEU A 7 29.81 5.14 -1.24
C LEU A 7 29.09 5.29 0.10
N ALA A 8 29.82 5.86 1.05
CA ALA A 8 29.41 6.18 2.40
C ALA A 8 28.58 7.47 2.40
N LEU A 9 27.47 7.50 3.14
CA LEU A 9 26.75 8.73 3.46
C LEU A 9 27.03 9.10 4.92
N GLY A 10 27.77 10.19 5.08
CA GLY A 10 28.18 10.74 6.37
C GLY A 10 27.01 11.40 7.11
N LEU A 11 26.86 11.01 8.36
CA LEU A 11 26.05 11.65 9.39
C LEU A 11 26.67 13.02 9.74
N VAL A 12 25.93 14.12 9.60
CA VAL A 12 26.32 15.43 10.15
C VAL A 12 25.32 15.80 11.24
N VAL A 13 25.79 15.74 12.49
CA VAL A 13 25.13 16.29 13.67
C VAL A 13 25.79 17.63 13.96
N THR A 14 25.01 18.72 13.97
CA THR A 14 25.45 20.01 14.50
C THR A 14 24.64 20.36 15.73
N LEU A 15 25.28 20.31 16.89
CA LEU A 15 24.80 20.82 18.17
C LEU A 15 25.71 21.98 18.61
N THR A 16 25.15 23.18 18.71
CA THR A 16 25.65 24.33 19.48
C THR A 16 24.56 25.40 19.40
N GLY A 17 24.14 26.14 20.43
CA GLY A 17 24.51 26.28 21.84
C GLY A 17 23.69 27.47 22.39
N CYS A 18 23.36 27.47 23.68
CA CYS A 18 22.57 28.50 24.37
C CYS A 18 23.29 29.86 24.47
N GLY A 19 22.51 30.94 24.52
CA GLY A 19 22.96 32.28 24.94
C GLY A 19 21.79 33.27 25.01
N ASP A 20 21.43 33.67 26.24
CA ASP A 20 20.40 34.65 26.59
C ASP A 20 20.94 36.10 26.68
N ASP A 21 19.98 37.02 26.68
CA ASP A 21 19.93 38.36 27.31
C ASP A 21 20.32 39.67 26.58
N SER A 22 19.26 40.49 26.40
CA SER A 22 19.11 41.89 26.84
C SER A 22 19.24 43.08 25.85
N SER A 23 18.07 43.72 25.64
CA SER A 23 17.76 45.16 25.73
C SER A 23 18.58 46.24 25.01
N GLY A 24 17.93 46.96 24.08
CA GLY A 24 18.39 48.28 23.60
C GLY A 24 17.34 49.00 22.74
N SER A 25 16.79 50.09 23.27
CA SER A 25 15.76 50.98 22.71
C SER A 25 16.26 51.82 21.52
N GLY A 26 15.39 52.08 20.53
CA GLY A 26 15.61 53.05 19.45
C GLY A 26 14.34 53.31 18.64
N ILE A 27 13.94 54.58 18.58
CA ILE A 27 12.66 55.10 18.09
C ILE A 27 12.56 55.13 16.55
N ALA A 28 11.31 55.05 16.08
CA ALA A 28 10.83 54.90 14.71
C ALA A 28 11.28 55.96 13.69
N HIS A 29 11.41 55.51 12.43
CA HIS A 29 11.01 56.28 11.26
C HIS A 29 10.23 55.37 10.29
N ASP A 30 9.00 55.82 10.01
CA ASP A 30 8.05 55.31 9.01
C ASP A 30 8.57 55.61 7.61
N ASP A 31 8.72 54.59 6.77
CA ASP A 31 8.79 54.71 5.31
C ASP A 31 8.40 53.37 4.66
N GLY A 32 7.18 53.33 4.11
CA GLY A 32 6.79 52.40 3.05
C GLY A 32 6.22 51.06 3.52
N ALA A 33 4.88 50.97 3.56
CA ALA A 33 4.17 49.71 3.59
C ALA A 33 4.53 48.88 2.34
N VAL A 34 5.52 47.99 2.46
CA VAL A 34 5.71 46.90 1.52
C VAL A 34 4.57 45.92 1.76
N VAL A 35 3.57 45.96 0.89
CA VAL A 35 2.60 44.88 0.73
C VAL A 35 3.44 43.64 0.39
N ARG A 36 3.70 42.81 1.41
CA ARG A 36 4.20 41.45 1.17
C ARG A 36 3.06 40.71 0.50
N GLU A 37 3.13 40.59 -0.83
CA GLU A 37 2.35 39.61 -1.55
C GLU A 37 2.55 38.26 -0.86
N ALA A 38 1.44 37.69 -0.37
CA ALA A 38 1.44 36.35 0.19
C ALA A 38 2.05 35.41 -0.86
N PRO A 39 2.89 34.43 -0.46
CA PRO A 39 3.38 33.44 -1.40
C PRO A 39 2.20 32.80 -2.12
N THR A 40 2.08 33.03 -3.42
CA THR A 40 1.03 32.45 -4.27
C THR A 40 1.24 30.96 -4.55
N ASP A 41 2.20 30.33 -3.89
CA ASP A 41 2.39 28.89 -3.98
C ASP A 41 1.55 28.19 -2.91
N VAL A 42 0.22 28.27 -3.09
CA VAL A 42 -0.65 27.21 -2.56
C VAL A 42 -0.45 26.03 -3.49
N THR A 43 0.57 25.24 -3.20
CA THR A 43 0.78 23.95 -3.84
C THR A 43 -0.49 23.15 -3.57
N THR A 44 -1.29 22.98 -4.62
CA THR A 44 -2.49 22.14 -4.56
C THR A 44 -2.01 20.75 -4.12
N PRO A 45 -2.62 20.11 -3.09
CA PRO A 45 -2.17 18.80 -2.66
C PRO A 45 -2.17 17.88 -3.87
N GLU A 46 -0.98 17.42 -4.27
CA GLU A 46 -0.83 16.46 -5.34
C GLU A 46 -1.76 15.28 -5.04
N GLY A 47 -2.59 14.92 -6.01
CA GLY A 47 -3.57 13.84 -5.82
C GLY A 47 -2.90 12.51 -5.46
N PRO A 48 -3.69 11.54 -4.98
CA PRO A 48 -3.18 10.23 -4.63
C PRO A 48 -2.40 9.63 -5.80
N ARG A 49 -1.16 9.20 -5.54
CA ARG A 49 -0.25 8.59 -6.52
C ARG A 49 -0.51 7.08 -6.57
N SER A 50 -0.53 6.51 -7.77
CA SER A 50 -0.56 5.06 -8.02
C SER A 50 0.85 4.59 -8.38
N LEU A 51 1.15 3.30 -8.26
CA LEU A 51 2.38 2.77 -8.86
C LEU A 51 2.27 2.88 -10.39
N GLU A 52 3.29 3.43 -11.05
CA GLU A 52 3.31 3.64 -12.51
C GLU A 52 3.46 2.33 -13.28
N GLU A 53 4.11 1.34 -12.66
CA GLU A 53 4.33 -0.02 -13.15
C GLU A 53 3.77 -1.05 -12.16
N ASP A 54 3.57 -2.29 -12.60
CA ASP A 54 3.15 -3.36 -11.71
C ASP A 54 4.31 -3.72 -10.77
N PHE A 55 4.04 -3.77 -9.47
CA PHE A 55 4.99 -4.24 -8.46
C PHE A 55 4.98 -5.77 -8.42
N LEU A 56 6.16 -6.38 -8.54
CA LEU A 56 6.32 -7.82 -8.49
C LEU A 56 6.53 -8.27 -7.04
N VAL A 57 5.57 -9.03 -6.51
CA VAL A 57 5.62 -9.60 -5.16
C VAL A 57 6.12 -11.04 -5.24
N VAL A 58 7.08 -11.46 -4.40
CA VAL A 58 7.79 -12.77 -4.52
C VAL A 58 7.03 -13.97 -3.93
N GLU A 59 5.92 -13.74 -3.23
CA GLU A 59 5.17 -14.80 -2.56
C GLU A 59 3.68 -14.65 -2.81
N GLY A 60 2.90 -15.73 -2.64
CA GLY A 60 1.43 -15.69 -2.77
C GLY A 60 0.68 -15.21 -1.52
N VAL A 61 1.40 -14.69 -0.52
CA VAL A 61 0.84 -14.06 0.68
C VAL A 61 1.37 -12.65 0.80
N TRP A 62 0.49 -11.66 0.68
CA TRP A 62 0.85 -10.25 0.68
C TRP A 62 0.27 -9.54 1.88
N TRP A 63 0.87 -8.41 2.21
CA TRP A 63 0.34 -7.48 3.18
C TRP A 63 0.18 -6.08 2.58
N LEU A 64 -0.75 -5.31 3.14
CA LEU A 64 -0.95 -3.89 2.86
C LEU A 64 -1.09 -3.15 4.20
N GLY A 65 -0.26 -2.13 4.42
CA GLY A 65 -0.12 -1.48 5.71
C GLY A 65 0.92 -0.36 5.72
N THR A 66 1.21 0.20 6.89
CA THR A 66 2.39 1.07 7.12
C THR A 66 3.70 0.28 7.13
N ASP A 67 3.61 -0.94 7.63
CA ASP A 67 4.69 -1.89 7.87
C ASP A 67 4.10 -3.30 7.85
N TYR A 68 4.97 -4.31 7.95
CA TYR A 68 4.56 -5.71 8.03
C TYR A 68 3.58 -5.89 9.21
N PRO A 69 2.30 -6.20 8.97
CA PRO A 69 1.29 -6.08 10.00
C PRO A 69 1.38 -7.22 11.02
N ARG A 70 1.27 -6.90 12.30
CA ARG A 70 1.07 -7.92 13.34
C ARG A 70 -0.32 -8.53 13.16
N VAL A 71 -0.39 -9.84 12.92
CA VAL A 71 -1.67 -10.57 12.90
C VAL A 71 -2.21 -10.63 14.33
N THR A 72 -3.26 -9.85 14.62
CA THR A 72 -3.85 -9.84 15.98
C THR A 72 -5.20 -10.52 16.04
N SER A 73 -5.93 -10.60 14.91
CA SER A 73 -7.13 -11.43 14.73
C SER A 73 -7.50 -11.49 13.24
N PRO A 74 -7.25 -12.60 12.52
CA PRO A 74 -7.63 -12.71 11.12
C PRO A 74 -9.16 -12.76 10.98
N SER A 75 -9.71 -11.87 10.16
CA SER A 75 -11.10 -11.88 9.68
C SER A 75 -11.05 -11.54 8.18
N GLY A 76 -11.82 -12.20 7.32
CA GLY A 76 -11.59 -12.07 5.88
C GLY A 76 -12.40 -13.01 5.01
N ASN A 77 -12.45 -12.72 3.70
CA ASN A 77 -13.04 -13.58 2.67
C ASN A 77 -12.01 -14.47 1.95
N ARG A 78 -10.93 -14.84 2.65
CA ARG A 78 -9.81 -15.66 2.21
C ARG A 78 -8.92 -15.12 1.08
N LEU A 79 -9.45 -14.26 0.21
CA LEU A 79 -8.67 -13.47 -0.74
C LEU A 79 -8.11 -12.20 -0.09
N LEU A 80 -8.90 -11.53 0.74
CA LEU A 80 -8.53 -10.31 1.45
C LEU A 80 -9.00 -10.41 2.90
N TRP A 81 -8.05 -10.31 3.84
CA TRP A 81 -8.29 -10.46 5.28
C TRP A 81 -7.84 -9.20 5.99
N SER A 82 -8.63 -8.72 6.95
CA SER A 82 -8.15 -7.79 7.96
C SER A 82 -7.51 -8.58 9.10
N GLY A 83 -6.25 -8.28 9.40
CA GLY A 83 -5.55 -8.75 10.62
C GLY A 83 -5.89 -7.93 11.86
N GLY A 84 -7.01 -7.19 11.81
CA GLY A 84 -7.30 -5.98 12.57
C GLY A 84 -7.63 -4.82 11.62
N ARG A 85 -8.05 -3.67 12.15
CA ARG A 85 -8.45 -2.53 11.31
C ARG A 85 -7.28 -1.90 10.54
N SER A 86 -6.03 -2.09 10.97
CA SER A 86 -4.86 -1.36 10.45
C SER A 86 -3.89 -2.18 9.58
N GLY A 87 -4.21 -3.43 9.25
CA GLY A 87 -3.38 -4.27 8.39
C GLY A 87 -4.22 -5.25 7.60
N LEU A 88 -3.96 -5.35 6.30
CA LEU A 88 -4.62 -6.28 5.41
C LEU A 88 -3.66 -7.35 4.93
N TRP A 89 -4.20 -8.56 4.74
CA TRP A 89 -3.53 -9.72 4.18
C TRP A 89 -4.24 -10.14 2.91
N ILE A 90 -3.46 -10.48 1.89
CA ILE A 90 -3.97 -11.01 0.63
C ILE A 90 -3.36 -12.39 0.44
N SER A 91 -4.18 -13.34 0.00
CA SER A 91 -3.69 -14.67 -0.37
C SER A 91 -4.16 -15.00 -1.76
N VAL A 92 -3.22 -15.47 -2.58
CA VAL A 92 -3.42 -15.96 -3.94
C VAL A 92 -2.83 -17.39 -4.02
N PRO A 93 -3.04 -18.14 -5.12
CA PRO A 93 -2.42 -19.47 -5.29
C PRO A 93 -0.89 -19.40 -5.21
N GLY A 94 -0.21 -20.54 -5.07
CA GLY A 94 1.26 -20.60 -5.04
C GLY A 94 1.87 -19.98 -3.78
N LEU A 95 2.98 -20.54 -3.29
CA LEU A 95 3.70 -19.95 -2.17
C LEU A 95 4.77 -18.98 -2.66
N TYR A 96 5.54 -19.38 -3.67
CA TYR A 96 6.61 -18.57 -4.27
C TYR A 96 6.33 -18.24 -5.74
N GLY A 97 7.03 -17.21 -6.23
CA GLY A 97 7.01 -16.73 -7.60
C GLY A 97 6.67 -15.25 -7.68
N LEU A 98 6.80 -14.64 -8.85
CA LEU A 98 6.60 -13.21 -9.05
C LEU A 98 5.16 -12.91 -9.45
N TRP A 99 4.47 -12.15 -8.61
CA TRP A 99 3.08 -11.76 -8.79
C TRP A 99 2.98 -10.30 -9.24
N PRO A 100 2.46 -10.03 -10.45
CA PRO A 100 2.19 -8.66 -10.90
C PRO A 100 1.01 -8.06 -10.14
N VAL A 101 1.28 -7.01 -9.36
CA VAL A 101 0.27 -6.30 -8.58
C VAL A 101 0.31 -4.80 -8.85
N ARG A 102 -0.84 -4.24 -9.20
CA ARG A 102 -1.02 -2.79 -9.30
C ARG A 102 -1.70 -2.23 -8.07
N LEU A 103 -1.10 -1.22 -7.45
CA LEU A 103 -1.71 -0.46 -6.35
C LEU A 103 -2.20 0.90 -6.84
N ASP A 104 -3.50 1.15 -6.68
CA ASP A 104 -4.23 2.29 -7.23
C ASP A 104 -5.02 3.04 -6.16
N VAL A 105 -4.51 4.19 -5.72
CA VAL A 105 -5.17 5.04 -4.72
C VAL A 105 -6.07 6.08 -5.41
N ARG A 106 -7.34 6.16 -5.00
CA ARG A 106 -8.39 6.96 -5.63
C ARG A 106 -9.06 7.90 -4.64
N ARG A 107 -9.53 9.04 -5.15
CA ARG A 107 -10.29 10.03 -4.35
C ARG A 107 -11.71 9.59 -4.02
N THR A 108 -12.29 8.73 -4.85
CA THR A 108 -13.67 8.22 -4.74
C THR A 108 -13.71 6.75 -5.12
N GLU A 109 -14.82 6.08 -4.82
CA GLU A 109 -15.04 4.70 -5.23
C GLU A 109 -14.84 4.52 -6.75
N PRO A 110 -13.86 3.71 -7.19
CA PRO A 110 -13.66 3.42 -8.60
C PRO A 110 -14.70 2.42 -9.09
N ARG A 111 -14.99 2.46 -10.40
CA ARG A 111 -15.79 1.41 -11.05
C ARG A 111 -15.01 0.10 -11.05
N VAL A 112 -15.70 -1.02 -10.80
CA VAL A 112 -15.11 -2.36 -10.92
C VAL A 112 -14.72 -2.61 -12.38
N PRO A 113 -13.44 -2.86 -12.70
CA PRO A 113 -13.03 -3.20 -14.07
C PRO A 113 -13.72 -4.47 -14.58
N ARG A 114 -14.05 -4.51 -15.86
CA ARG A 114 -14.78 -5.65 -16.46
C ARG A 114 -13.97 -6.95 -16.49
N TRP A 115 -12.65 -6.84 -16.52
CA TRP A 115 -11.73 -7.98 -16.58
C TRP A 115 -11.58 -8.69 -15.23
N CYS A 116 -12.03 -8.09 -14.12
CA CYS A 116 -11.95 -8.73 -12.81
C CYS A 116 -12.85 -9.96 -12.78
N GLU A 117 -12.25 -11.11 -12.55
CA GLU A 117 -12.94 -12.38 -12.33
C GLU A 117 -13.39 -12.49 -10.87
N ASP A 118 -12.50 -12.18 -9.94
CA ASP A 118 -12.74 -12.16 -8.50
C ASP A 118 -12.64 -10.73 -7.98
N VAL A 119 -13.61 -10.32 -7.15
CA VAL A 119 -13.69 -8.97 -6.60
C VAL A 119 -14.15 -9.01 -5.16
N VAL A 120 -13.24 -8.61 -4.27
CA VAL A 120 -13.47 -8.58 -2.83
C VAL A 120 -13.11 -7.22 -2.25
N GLU A 121 -13.80 -6.83 -1.18
CA GLU A 121 -13.58 -5.56 -0.51
C GLU A 121 -13.51 -5.72 1.00
N ALA A 122 -12.61 -4.97 1.65
CA ALA A 122 -12.44 -4.94 3.09
C ALA A 122 -12.27 -3.50 3.60
N PRO A 123 -12.74 -3.18 4.82
CA PRO A 123 -12.42 -1.92 5.45
C PRO A 123 -10.93 -1.86 5.85
N TYR A 124 -10.34 -0.68 5.78
CA TYR A 124 -8.96 -0.43 6.19
C TYR A 124 -8.86 0.91 6.91
N GLU A 125 -8.28 0.91 8.10
CA GLU A 125 -7.94 2.11 8.85
C GLU A 125 -6.46 2.37 8.71
N HIS A 126 -6.13 3.46 8.03
CA HIS A 126 -4.75 3.86 7.86
C HIS A 126 -4.32 4.75 9.02
N HIS A 127 -3.12 4.50 9.53
CA HIS A 127 -2.43 5.34 10.50
C HIS A 127 -1.14 5.81 9.86
N GLY A 128 -0.76 7.08 10.03
CA GLY A 128 0.44 7.64 9.38
C GLY A 128 0.16 8.35 8.06
N ASP A 129 1.21 8.52 7.27
CA ASP A 129 1.25 9.27 6.01
C ASP A 129 1.74 8.45 4.81
N GLU A 130 2.16 7.21 5.03
CA GLU A 130 2.69 6.29 4.01
C GLU A 130 1.99 4.93 4.03
N LEU A 131 1.50 4.51 2.87
CA LEU A 131 1.02 3.16 2.58
C LEU A 131 2.11 2.36 1.88
N ARG A 132 2.27 1.10 2.28
CA ARG A 132 3.15 0.11 1.66
C ARG A 132 2.41 -1.20 1.43
N MET A 133 2.91 -1.96 0.47
CA MET A 133 2.57 -3.37 0.27
C MET A 133 3.82 -4.23 0.14
N GLY A 134 3.69 -5.52 0.39
CA GLY A 134 4.81 -6.44 0.25
C GLY A 134 4.46 -7.87 0.59
N SER A 135 5.49 -8.68 0.75
CA SER A 135 5.46 -10.04 1.30
C SER A 135 6.53 -10.17 2.40
N PHE A 136 6.97 -11.37 2.77
CA PHE A 136 8.14 -11.55 3.63
C PHE A 136 9.44 -11.16 2.92
N GLU A 137 9.54 -11.43 1.62
CA GLU A 137 10.75 -11.21 0.81
C GLU A 137 10.74 -9.87 0.05
N THR A 138 9.60 -9.20 -0.04
CA THR A 138 9.46 -7.97 -0.84
C THR A 138 8.72 -6.88 -0.11
N THR A 139 9.05 -5.63 -0.42
CA THR A 139 8.36 -4.44 0.08
C THR A 139 8.43 -3.37 -0.99
N SER A 140 7.28 -2.76 -1.30
CA SER A 140 7.17 -1.66 -2.25
C SER A 140 7.72 -0.35 -1.67
N ASP A 141 8.03 0.57 -2.56
CA ASP A 141 8.25 1.96 -2.19
C ASP A 141 6.99 2.55 -1.52
N PRO A 142 7.16 3.49 -0.58
CA PRO A 142 6.02 4.11 0.08
C PRO A 142 5.16 4.92 -0.90
N LEU A 143 3.85 4.83 -0.72
CA LEU A 143 2.87 5.69 -1.37
C LEU A 143 2.27 6.65 -0.35
N PRO A 144 2.17 7.95 -0.66
CA PRO A 144 1.55 8.90 0.26
C PRO A 144 0.06 8.58 0.45
N LEU A 145 -0.35 8.39 1.70
CA LEU A 145 -1.75 8.17 2.09
C LEU A 145 -1.99 8.80 3.47
N ALA A 146 -2.93 9.75 3.56
CA ALA A 146 -3.24 10.36 4.85
C ALA A 146 -3.95 9.36 5.78
N ALA A 147 -3.73 9.47 7.10
CA ALA A 147 -4.47 8.72 8.10
C ALA A 147 -5.99 8.88 7.92
N GLY A 148 -6.74 7.80 8.11
CA GLY A 148 -8.20 7.80 7.98
C GLY A 148 -8.79 6.45 7.63
N SER A 149 -10.10 6.45 7.38
CA SER A 149 -10.86 5.25 7.01
C SER A 149 -10.99 5.10 5.50
N TYR A 150 -10.65 3.91 5.04
CA TYR A 150 -10.58 3.54 3.62
C TYR A 150 -11.36 2.24 3.35
N ARG A 151 -11.74 2.08 2.10
CA ARG A 151 -12.10 0.79 1.50
C ARG A 151 -10.95 0.34 0.64
N VAL A 152 -10.62 -0.96 0.74
CA VAL A 152 -9.68 -1.62 -0.15
C VAL A 152 -10.43 -2.66 -0.96
N ARG A 153 -10.21 -2.68 -2.26
CA ARG A 153 -10.71 -3.69 -3.18
C ARG A 153 -9.56 -4.44 -3.80
N LEU A 154 -9.60 -5.77 -3.72
CA LEU A 154 -8.80 -6.64 -4.58
C LEU A 154 -9.66 -7.05 -5.77
N CYS A 155 -9.15 -6.78 -6.96
CA CYS A 155 -9.62 -7.31 -8.23
C CYS A 155 -8.54 -8.26 -8.77
N ALA A 156 -8.93 -9.49 -9.07
CA ALA A 156 -8.03 -10.52 -9.59
C ALA A 156 -8.64 -11.22 -10.82
N THR A 157 -7.77 -11.82 -11.64
CA THR A 157 -8.16 -12.78 -12.68
C THR A 157 -7.06 -13.80 -12.90
N GLY A 158 -7.45 -15.02 -13.32
CA GLY A 158 -6.50 -16.08 -13.65
C GLY A 158 -6.03 -16.89 -12.45
N LEU A 159 -6.70 -16.81 -11.30
CA LEU A 159 -6.31 -17.56 -10.10
C LEU A 159 -6.37 -19.07 -10.31
N ASP A 160 -7.32 -19.57 -11.10
CA ASP A 160 -7.40 -21.00 -11.44
C ASP A 160 -6.20 -21.48 -12.29
N ALA A 161 -5.72 -20.63 -13.20
CA ALA A 161 -4.55 -20.94 -14.03
C ALA A 161 -3.27 -20.89 -13.18
N ALA A 162 -3.10 -19.81 -12.41
CA ALA A 162 -1.95 -19.61 -11.53
C ALA A 162 -1.81 -20.75 -10.49
N ALA A 163 -2.92 -21.33 -10.02
CA ALA A 163 -2.90 -22.48 -9.13
C ALA A 163 -2.27 -23.76 -9.74
N THR A 164 -2.04 -23.78 -11.06
CA THR A 164 -1.45 -24.91 -11.80
C THR A 164 -0.12 -24.57 -12.46
N GLU A 165 0.33 -23.32 -12.33
CA GLU A 165 1.64 -22.88 -12.84
C GLU A 165 2.77 -23.37 -11.93
N GLU A 166 3.95 -23.56 -12.49
CA GLU A 166 5.16 -23.86 -11.72
C GLU A 166 5.63 -22.59 -10.98
N GLU A 167 6.18 -22.72 -9.77
CA GLU A 167 6.63 -21.57 -8.97
C GLU A 167 8.00 -21.02 -9.45
N PHE A 168 8.74 -21.80 -10.24
CA PHE A 168 10.10 -21.51 -10.69
C PHE A 168 10.27 -21.85 -12.18
N ASP A 169 11.04 -21.04 -12.91
CA ASP A 169 11.57 -21.36 -14.23
C ASP A 169 13.08 -21.67 -14.08
N GLY A 170 13.40 -22.96 -13.91
CA GLY A 170 14.74 -23.40 -13.55
C GLY A 170 15.15 -22.97 -12.14
N GLU A 171 16.13 -22.06 -12.03
CA GLU A 171 16.60 -21.50 -10.75
C GLU A 171 15.98 -20.13 -10.43
N GLU A 172 15.18 -19.57 -11.34
CA GLU A 172 14.58 -18.24 -11.20
C GLU A 172 13.10 -18.35 -10.80
N TYR A 173 12.56 -17.32 -10.13
CA TYR A 173 11.14 -17.25 -9.81
C TYR A 173 10.30 -17.10 -11.09
N HIS A 174 9.26 -17.93 -11.23
CA HIS A 174 8.32 -17.83 -12.34
C HIS A 174 7.41 -16.61 -12.17
N VAL A 175 7.07 -15.92 -13.27
CA VAL A 175 6.11 -14.81 -13.26
C VAL A 175 4.72 -15.35 -13.57
N TYR A 176 3.82 -15.28 -12.58
CA TYR A 176 2.46 -15.79 -12.75
C TYR A 176 1.67 -15.03 -13.80
N SER A 177 0.85 -15.74 -14.56
CA SER A 177 0.00 -15.16 -15.61
C SER A 177 -1.21 -14.36 -15.07
N SER A 178 -1.51 -14.53 -13.80
CA SER A 178 -2.62 -13.86 -13.11
C SER A 178 -2.36 -12.36 -12.94
N ARG A 179 -3.44 -11.57 -12.87
CA ARG A 179 -3.36 -10.10 -12.79
C ARG A 179 -4.10 -9.60 -11.57
N HIS A 180 -3.49 -8.64 -10.87
CA HIS A 180 -4.02 -8.11 -9.63
C HIS A 180 -4.05 -6.59 -9.62
N LEU A 181 -5.18 -6.05 -9.18
CA LEU A 181 -5.38 -4.64 -8.95
C LEU A 181 -5.92 -4.45 -7.53
N ILE A 182 -5.16 -3.73 -6.71
CA ILE A 182 -5.57 -3.26 -5.40
C ILE A 182 -6.00 -1.80 -5.55
N GLN A 183 -7.25 -1.50 -5.23
CA GLN A 183 -7.78 -0.13 -5.24
C GLN A 183 -8.08 0.34 -3.82
N VAL A 184 -7.63 1.54 -3.47
CA VAL A 184 -7.84 2.15 -2.15
C VAL A 184 -8.58 3.47 -2.31
N TRP A 185 -9.67 3.69 -1.58
CA TRP A 185 -10.37 4.99 -1.59
C TRP A 185 -10.99 5.33 -0.22
N PRO A 186 -11.13 6.63 0.12
CA PRO A 186 -11.77 7.04 1.36
C PRO A 186 -13.20 6.50 1.45
N ALA A 187 -13.54 5.84 2.56
CA ALA A 187 -14.88 5.32 2.80
C ALA A 187 -15.09 5.08 4.29
N PRO A 188 -16.32 5.27 4.81
CA PRO A 188 -16.67 4.80 6.14
C PRO A 188 -16.43 3.30 6.28
N ALA A 189 -16.08 2.87 7.48
CA ALA A 189 -15.97 1.46 7.77
C ALA A 189 -17.33 0.76 7.62
N ALA A 190 -17.31 -0.34 6.89
CA ALA A 190 -18.45 -1.23 6.73
C ALA A 190 -17.92 -2.66 6.58
N PRO A 191 -18.76 -3.68 6.79
CA PRO A 191 -18.35 -5.07 6.66
C PRO A 191 -17.67 -5.39 5.33
N GLU A 192 -16.89 -6.47 5.33
CA GLU A 192 -16.29 -7.02 4.13
C GLU A 192 -17.36 -7.45 3.12
N ARG A 193 -17.03 -7.40 1.83
CA ARG A 193 -17.94 -7.75 0.74
C ARG A 193 -17.24 -8.62 -0.29
N VAL A 194 -17.96 -9.64 -0.77
CA VAL A 194 -17.60 -10.37 -1.99
C VAL A 194 -18.53 -9.86 -3.07
N LEU A 195 -18.01 -9.12 -4.05
CA LEU A 195 -18.80 -8.57 -5.15
C LEU A 195 -18.89 -9.54 -6.33
N ARG A 196 -17.83 -10.32 -6.54
CA ARG A 196 -17.73 -11.34 -7.58
C ARG A 196 -16.77 -12.42 -7.14
N GLU A 197 -17.12 -13.66 -7.43
CA GLU A 197 -16.32 -14.84 -7.14
C GLU A 197 -16.46 -15.76 -8.36
N GLY A 198 -15.48 -15.72 -9.25
CA GLY A 198 -15.47 -16.40 -10.54
C GLY A 198 -14.60 -17.66 -10.54
N SER A 199 -13.41 -17.58 -9.94
CA SER A 199 -12.47 -18.69 -9.94
C SER A 199 -12.93 -19.82 -9.02
N ARG A 200 -12.50 -21.06 -9.30
CA ARG A 200 -12.64 -22.18 -8.35
C ARG A 200 -11.75 -21.95 -7.14
N TRP A 201 -10.54 -21.46 -7.35
CA TRP A 201 -9.58 -21.23 -6.27
C TRP A 201 -10.14 -20.29 -5.19
N ALA A 202 -10.76 -19.17 -5.57
CA ALA A 202 -11.40 -18.26 -4.63
C ALA A 202 -12.56 -18.92 -3.86
N ARG A 203 -13.40 -19.68 -4.56
CA ARG A 203 -14.53 -20.43 -3.95
C ARG A 203 -14.08 -21.47 -2.95
N ASP A 204 -13.13 -22.33 -3.35
CA ASP A 204 -12.66 -23.45 -2.55
C ASP A 204 -11.88 -22.98 -1.33
N SER A 205 -11.16 -21.87 -1.50
CA SER A 205 -10.59 -21.14 -0.38
C SER A 205 -11.71 -20.84 0.62
N ARG A 206 -12.76 -20.12 0.26
CA ARG A 206 -13.81 -19.71 1.21
C ARG A 206 -14.49 -20.84 2.02
N ILE A 207 -14.62 -22.05 1.46
CA ILE A 207 -15.32 -23.16 2.15
C ILE A 207 -14.55 -23.65 3.38
N SER A 208 -13.22 -23.76 3.30
CA SER A 208 -12.45 -24.38 4.39
C SER A 208 -12.45 -23.59 5.70
N SER A 209 -12.73 -22.28 5.66
CA SER A 209 -12.85 -21.43 6.86
C SER A 209 -14.18 -21.57 7.61
N THR A 210 -15.18 -22.25 7.03
CA THR A 210 -16.50 -22.43 7.68
C THR A 210 -16.58 -23.75 8.49
N SER A 211 -15.65 -24.68 8.28
CA SER A 211 -15.64 -26.00 8.94
C SER A 211 -14.90 -26.04 10.28
N SER A 212 -14.44 -24.91 10.80
CA SER A 212 -13.87 -24.80 12.15
C SER A 212 -14.83 -24.05 13.07
N ARG A 213 -15.92 -24.71 13.46
CA ARG A 213 -16.75 -24.35 14.62
C ARG A 213 -17.15 -25.59 15.38
#